data_AF-A0A1V2UB48-F1
#
_entry.id   AF-A0A1V2UB48-F1
#
_cell.length_a   1.000
_cell.length_b   1.000
_cell.length_c   1.000
_cell.angle_alpha   90.00
_cell.angle_beta   90.00
_cell.angle_gamma   90.00
#
_symmetry.space_group_name_H-M   'P 1'
#
loop_
_entity.id
_entity.type
_entity.pdbx_description
1 polymer ?
#
loop_
_entity_poly.entity_id
_entity_poly.type
_entity_poly.pdbx_seq_one_letter_code
_entity_poly.pdbx_strand_id
1 'polypeptide(L)'
;IEPLLDDNVTIKVLNLGTIENTSMGRMVTRTLLSVAEMERDMIVERTQEGKLFAKKNNPNFKEGRPKATITPKKRHAYELITSGKSYKEVEAITGFSRSTLFRIKKQIEASE
;
A
#
# COMPACT_ATOMS: atom_id res chain seq x y z
N ILE A 1 22.86 -2.36 12.22
CA ILE A 1 23.81 -2.27 13.34
C ILE A 1 24.61 -3.56 13.44
N GLU A 2 23.97 -4.73 13.40
CA GLU A 2 24.64 -6.04 13.45
C GLU A 2 25.82 -6.19 12.47
N PRO A 3 25.73 -5.83 11.16
CA PRO A 3 26.87 -5.96 10.25
C PRO A 3 28.09 -5.14 10.68
N LEU A 4 27.87 -3.97 11.31
CA LEU A 4 28.96 -3.13 11.80
C LEU A 4 29.62 -3.76 13.04
N LEU A 5 28.82 -4.35 13.93
CA LEU A 5 29.35 -5.02 15.12
C LEU A 5 30.10 -6.31 14.78
N ASP A 6 29.68 -7.01 13.75
CA ASP A 6 30.35 -8.21 13.22
C ASP A 6 31.70 -7.86 12.56
N ASP A 7 31.79 -6.68 11.93
CA ASP A 7 33.03 -6.11 11.39
C ASP A 7 33.92 -5.44 12.47
N ASN A 8 33.65 -5.67 13.76
CA ASN A 8 34.35 -5.06 14.90
C ASN A 8 34.33 -3.50 14.92
N VAL A 9 33.30 -2.89 14.34
CA VAL A 9 33.10 -1.43 14.40
C VAL A 9 32.39 -1.06 15.70
N THR A 10 33.01 -0.15 16.46
CA THR A 10 32.43 0.42 17.69
C THR A 10 31.68 1.71 17.39
N ILE A 11 30.43 1.81 17.85
CA ILE A 11 29.60 3.00 17.71
C ILE A 11 29.60 3.75 19.05
N LYS A 12 30.05 5.00 19.06
CA LYS A 12 30.01 5.85 20.25
C LYS A 12 28.91 6.89 20.11
N VAL A 13 27.93 6.82 21.00
CA VAL A 13 26.86 7.80 21.11
C VAL A 13 27.13 8.61 22.37
N LEU A 14 27.45 9.91 22.21
CA LEU A 14 27.99 10.75 23.28
C LEU A 14 27.12 10.77 24.56
N ASN A 15 25.81 10.59 24.43
CA ASN A 15 24.85 10.60 25.53
C ASN A 15 24.28 9.20 25.90
N LEU A 16 24.49 8.16 25.09
CA LEU A 16 23.99 6.80 25.33
C LEU A 16 25.11 5.80 25.65
N GLY A 17 26.37 6.18 25.45
CA GLY A 17 27.53 5.34 25.67
C GLY A 17 28.00 4.62 24.41
N THR A 18 28.73 3.54 24.62
CA THR A 18 29.40 2.77 23.56
C THR A 18 28.60 1.52 23.21
N ILE A 19 28.30 1.34 21.93
CA ILE A 19 27.71 0.13 21.36
C ILE A 19 28.80 -0.63 20.61
N GLU A 20 29.11 -1.81 21.10
CA GLU A 20 30.18 -2.70 20.64
C GLU A 20 29.76 -4.16 20.87
N ASN A 21 30.52 -5.12 20.33
CA ASN A 21 30.15 -6.55 20.40
C ASN A 21 30.42 -7.20 21.78
N THR A 22 30.07 -6.49 22.86
CA THR A 22 30.12 -6.98 24.25
C THR A 22 28.72 -7.34 24.75
N SER A 23 28.62 -8.06 25.86
CA SER A 23 27.32 -8.41 26.46
C SER A 23 26.46 -7.19 26.79
N MET A 24 27.09 -6.10 27.27
CA MET A 24 26.41 -4.83 27.54
C MET A 24 25.97 -4.11 26.26
N GLY A 25 26.83 -4.04 25.24
CA GLY A 25 26.48 -3.43 23.95
C GLY A 25 25.33 -4.14 23.25
N ARG A 26 25.29 -5.48 23.32
CA ARG A 26 24.14 -6.28 22.83
C ARG A 26 22.86 -6.03 23.63
N MET A 27 22.94 -5.87 24.95
CA MET A 27 21.78 -5.52 25.78
C MET A 27 21.21 -4.16 25.39
N VAL A 28 22.06 -3.12 25.31
CA VAL A 28 21.64 -1.76 24.91
C VAL A 28 21.01 -1.77 23.53
N THR A 29 21.62 -2.46 22.57
CA THR A 29 21.10 -2.60 21.21
C THR A 29 19.71 -3.23 21.21
N ARG A 30 19.51 -4.32 21.96
CA ARG A 30 18.20 -4.99 22.07
C ARG A 30 17.15 -4.08 22.69
N THR A 31 17.48 -3.35 23.75
CA THR A 31 16.54 -2.40 24.35
C THR A 31 16.10 -1.32 23.37
N LEU A 32 17.05 -0.75 22.61
CA LEU A 32 16.73 0.25 21.57
C LEU A 32 15.86 -0.34 20.46
N LEU A 33 16.15 -1.58 20.02
CA LEU A 33 15.34 -2.28 19.03
C LEU A 33 13.93 -2.57 19.54
N SER A 34 13.77 -2.99 20.80
CA SER A 34 12.46 -3.21 21.42
C SER A 34 11.63 -1.94 21.50
N VAL A 35 12.24 -0.79 21.84
CA VAL A 35 11.54 0.50 21.81
C VAL A 35 11.13 0.87 20.39
N ALA A 36 12.01 0.69 19.41
CA ALA A 36 11.71 0.97 18.01
C ALA A 36 10.58 0.09 17.45
N GLU A 37 10.51 -1.17 17.87
CA GLU A 37 9.41 -2.08 17.54
C GLU A 37 8.09 -1.63 18.18
N MET A 38 8.10 -1.34 19.47
CA MET A 38 6.93 -0.83 20.21
C MET A 38 6.37 0.47 19.58
N GLU A 39 7.23 1.42 19.20
CA GLU A 39 6.79 2.65 18.54
C GLU A 39 6.15 2.39 17.17
N ARG A 40 6.71 1.45 16.39
CA ARG A 40 6.12 1.05 15.11
C ARG A 40 4.74 0.43 15.31
N ASP A 41 4.60 -0.45 16.28
CA ASP A 41 3.32 -1.10 16.58
C ASP A 41 2.29 -0.06 17.04
N MET A 42 2.69 0.88 17.90
CA MET A 42 1.82 1.98 18.34
C MET A 42 1.32 2.83 17.16
N ILE A 43 2.16 3.12 16.16
CA ILE A 43 1.74 3.83 14.95
C ILE A 43 0.70 3.01 14.17
N VAL A 44 0.92 1.71 14.02
CA VAL A 44 -0.03 0.82 13.34
C VAL A 44 -1.36 0.81 14.09
N GLU A 45 -1.36 0.60 15.40
CA GLU A 45 -2.56 0.59 16.24
C GLU A 45 -3.35 1.90 16.11
N ARG A 46 -2.69 3.05 16.31
CA ARG A 46 -3.34 4.36 16.22
C ARG A 46 -3.93 4.64 14.85
N THR A 47 -3.24 4.22 13.78
CA THR A 47 -3.78 4.39 12.42
C THR A 47 -4.97 3.47 12.16
N GLN A 48 -4.96 2.24 12.67
CA GLN A 48 -6.12 1.34 12.57
C GLN A 48 -7.31 1.86 13.38
N GLU A 49 -7.10 2.34 14.60
CA GLU A 49 -8.14 2.95 15.42
C GLU A 49 -8.78 4.16 14.73
N GLY A 50 -7.96 5.09 14.24
CA GLY A 50 -8.43 6.25 13.48
C GLY A 50 -9.22 5.85 12.23
N LYS A 51 -8.77 4.79 11.54
CA LYS A 51 -9.45 4.23 10.38
C LYS A 51 -10.79 3.60 10.75
N LEU A 52 -10.87 2.86 11.86
CA LEU A 52 -12.12 2.29 12.39
C LEU A 52 -13.10 3.38 12.79
N PHE A 53 -12.61 4.45 13.42
CA PHE A 53 -13.42 5.62 13.74
C PHE A 53 -13.96 6.28 12.46
N ALA A 54 -13.13 6.50 11.45
CA ALA A 54 -13.55 7.09 10.18
C ALA A 54 -14.61 6.22 9.47
N LYS A 55 -14.45 4.89 9.45
CA LYS A 55 -15.47 3.97 8.93
C LYS A 55 -16.82 4.09 9.62
N LYS A 56 -16.82 4.23 10.95
CA LYS A 56 -18.06 4.28 11.74
C LYS A 56 -18.77 5.62 11.60
N ASN A 57 -18.02 6.72 11.51
CA ASN A 57 -18.59 8.06 11.63
C ASN A 57 -18.71 8.82 10.30
N ASN A 58 -17.98 8.43 9.26
CA ASN A 58 -18.05 9.07 7.95
C ASN A 58 -18.73 8.13 6.92
N PRO A 59 -19.99 8.39 6.52
CA PRO A 59 -20.71 7.54 5.57
C PRO A 59 -20.10 7.54 4.17
N ASN A 60 -19.25 8.52 3.84
CA ASN A 60 -18.51 8.59 2.57
C ASN A 60 -17.12 7.94 2.63
N PHE A 61 -16.70 7.42 3.78
CA PHE A 61 -15.39 6.77 3.91
C PHE A 61 -15.35 5.48 3.10
N LYS A 62 -14.36 5.37 2.19
CA LYS A 62 -14.11 4.18 1.39
C LYS A 62 -12.63 3.86 1.41
N GLU A 63 -12.33 2.58 1.58
CA GLU A 63 -10.96 2.08 1.50
C GLU A 63 -10.55 1.75 0.08
N GLY A 64 -9.23 1.83 -0.15
CA GLY A 64 -8.61 1.43 -1.40
C GLY A 64 -8.79 2.47 -2.51
N ARG A 65 -8.42 2.06 -3.72
CA ARG A 65 -8.51 2.92 -4.89
C ARG A 65 -9.99 3.22 -5.21
N PRO A 66 -10.38 4.50 -5.41
CA PRO A 66 -11.73 4.84 -5.84
C PRO A 66 -12.15 4.07 -7.08
N LYS A 67 -13.43 3.68 -7.14
CA LYS A 67 -13.99 3.03 -8.34
C LYS A 67 -13.75 3.95 -9.53
N ALA A 68 -13.19 3.38 -10.59
CA ALA A 68 -12.83 4.17 -11.75
C ALA A 68 -14.10 4.72 -12.41
N THR A 69 -14.15 6.02 -12.67
CA THR A 69 -15.30 6.66 -13.31
C THR A 69 -15.43 6.19 -14.76
N ILE A 70 -16.66 6.09 -15.25
CA ILE A 70 -16.93 5.83 -16.67
C ILE A 70 -16.71 7.12 -17.43
N THR A 71 -15.57 7.20 -18.11
CA THR A 71 -15.22 8.34 -18.97
C THR A 71 -15.75 8.12 -20.38
N PRO A 72 -15.82 9.16 -21.24
CA PRO A 72 -16.21 9.00 -22.64
C PRO A 72 -15.37 7.95 -23.39
N LYS A 73 -14.07 7.87 -23.11
CA LYS A 73 -13.18 6.83 -23.68
C LYS A 73 -13.59 5.41 -23.29
N LYS A 74 -14.08 5.20 -22.06
CA LYS A 74 -14.55 3.88 -21.60
C LYS A 74 -15.89 3.52 -22.20
N ARG A 75 -16.79 4.50 -22.39
CA ARG A 75 -18.04 4.29 -23.13
C ARG A 75 -17.77 3.90 -24.57
N HIS A 76 -16.85 4.59 -25.24
CA HIS A 76 -16.42 4.23 -26.58
C HIS A 76 -15.85 2.79 -26.64
N ALA A 77 -15.01 2.40 -25.67
CA ALA A 77 -14.52 1.04 -25.59
C ALA A 77 -15.65 -0.01 -25.43
N TYR A 78 -16.70 0.32 -24.69
CA TYR A 78 -17.89 -0.52 -24.54
C TYR A 78 -18.71 -0.61 -25.85
N GLU A 79 -18.96 0.51 -26.51
CA GLU A 79 -19.64 0.55 -27.82
C GLU A 79 -18.92 -0.30 -28.87
N LEU A 80 -17.58 -0.27 -28.88
CA LEU A 80 -16.78 -1.13 -29.77
C LEU A 80 -16.96 -2.63 -29.47
N ILE A 81 -17.14 -3.00 -28.20
CA ILE A 81 -17.43 -4.39 -27.81
C ILE A 81 -18.84 -4.77 -28.23
N THR A 82 -19.83 -3.92 -27.98
CA THR A 82 -21.25 -4.18 -28.28
C THR A 82 -21.52 -4.20 -29.79
N SER A 83 -20.75 -3.46 -30.59
CA SER A 83 -20.79 -3.53 -32.06
C SER A 83 -20.15 -4.80 -32.66
N GLY A 84 -19.65 -5.71 -31.82
CA GLY A 84 -19.19 -7.03 -32.23
C GLY A 84 -17.68 -7.18 -32.42
N LYS A 85 -16.85 -6.16 -32.09
CA LYS A 85 -15.39 -6.30 -32.15
C LYS A 85 -14.88 -7.22 -31.03
N SER A 86 -13.82 -7.97 -31.33
CA SER A 86 -13.17 -8.81 -30.33
C SER A 86 -12.42 -7.98 -29.29
N TYR A 87 -12.31 -8.50 -28.07
CA TYR A 87 -11.56 -7.84 -27.00
C TYR A 87 -10.11 -7.51 -27.37
N LYS A 88 -9.47 -8.32 -28.22
CA LYS A 88 -8.09 -8.09 -28.68
C LYS A 88 -8.00 -6.88 -29.61
N GLU A 89 -8.98 -6.70 -30.49
CA GLU A 89 -9.05 -5.54 -31.37
C GLU A 89 -9.36 -4.27 -30.58
N VAL A 90 -10.28 -4.34 -29.61
CA VAL A 90 -10.61 -3.19 -28.75
C VAL A 90 -9.43 -2.80 -27.87
N GLU A 91 -8.65 -3.75 -27.37
CA GLU A 91 -7.41 -3.48 -26.64
C GLU A 91 -6.39 -2.73 -27.50
N ALA A 92 -6.20 -3.14 -28.76
CA ALA A 92 -5.31 -2.45 -29.70
C ALA A 92 -5.80 -1.03 -30.05
N ILE A 93 -7.11 -0.81 -30.14
CA ILE A 93 -7.70 0.50 -30.49
C ILE A 93 -7.68 1.46 -29.30
N THR A 94 -8.04 0.98 -28.11
CA THR A 94 -8.31 1.83 -26.93
C THR A 94 -7.15 1.88 -25.93
N GLY A 95 -6.21 0.94 -26.01
CA GLY A 95 -5.11 0.79 -25.07
C GLY A 95 -5.51 0.24 -23.70
N PHE A 96 -6.79 -0.14 -23.51
CA PHE A 96 -7.23 -0.76 -22.26
C PHE A 96 -6.96 -2.27 -22.29
N SER A 97 -6.37 -2.77 -21.21
CA SER A 97 -6.16 -4.21 -21.04
C SER A 97 -7.48 -4.98 -21.13
N ARG A 98 -7.42 -6.23 -21.61
CA ARG A 98 -8.58 -7.13 -21.64
C ARG A 98 -9.36 -7.17 -20.32
N SER A 99 -8.67 -7.25 -19.18
CA SER A 99 -9.30 -7.24 -17.85
C SER A 99 -10.02 -5.93 -17.51
N THR A 100 -9.48 -4.80 -17.99
CA THR A 100 -10.11 -3.48 -17.83
C THR A 100 -11.34 -3.36 -18.71
N LEU A 101 -11.33 -3.88 -19.93
CA LEU A 101 -12.49 -3.92 -20.83
C LEU A 101 -13.65 -4.73 -20.22
N PHE A 102 -13.38 -5.91 -19.66
CA PHE A 102 -14.39 -6.69 -18.92
C PHE A 102 -14.99 -5.91 -17.75
N ARG A 103 -14.14 -5.23 -16.96
CA ARG A 103 -14.59 -4.42 -15.83
C ARG A 103 -15.43 -3.22 -16.27
N ILE A 104 -15.06 -2.57 -17.38
CA ILE A 104 -15.82 -1.45 -17.97
C ILE A 104 -17.20 -1.94 -18.42
N LYS A 105 -17.26 -3.03 -19.19
CA LYS A 105 -18.51 -3.64 -19.65
C LYS A 105 -19.45 -3.93 -18.48
N LYS A 106 -18.97 -4.69 -17.49
CA LYS A 106 -19.74 -5.02 -16.28
C LYS A 106 -20.18 -3.78 -15.50
N GLN A 107 -19.35 -2.73 -15.45
CA GLN A 107 -19.68 -1.51 -14.73
C GLN A 107 -20.79 -0.71 -15.43
N ILE A 108 -20.81 -0.68 -16.77
CA ILE A 108 -21.85 0.00 -17.55
C ILE A 108 -23.16 -0.79 -17.47
N GLU A 109 -23.13 -2.10 -17.71
CA GLU A 109 -24.32 -2.97 -17.64
C GLU A 109 -24.96 -3.02 -16.24
N ALA A 110 -24.18 -2.81 -15.17
CA ALA A 110 -24.71 -2.73 -13.81
C ALA A 110 -25.22 -1.34 -13.41
N SER A 111 -24.99 -0.32 -14.24
CA SER A 111 -25.47 1.06 -14.04
C SER A 111 -26.70 1.37 -14.89
N GLU A 112 -27.05 0.51 -15.84
CA GLU A 112 -28.32 0.46 -16.59
C GLU A 112 -29.33 -0.42 -15.85
#